data_AF-A0A951ZKI0-F1
#
_entry.id   AF-A0A951ZKI0-F1
#
_cell.length_a   1.000
_cell.length_b   1.000
_cell.length_c   1.000
_cell.angle_alpha   90.00
_cell.angle_beta   90.00
_cell.angle_gamma   90.00
#
_symmetry.space_group_name_H-M   'P 1'
#
loop_
_entity.id
_entity.type
_entity.pdbx_description
1 polymer ?
#
loop_
_entity_poly.entity_id
_entity_poly.type
_entity_poly.pdbx_seq_one_letter_code
_entity_poly.pdbx_strand_id
1 'polypeptide(L)'
;MNKEDNHTNQTSEKKTSKRKLRLPLMQILNGEILQKEFFLRNLPFLFYIACLLAIYIANVYYAENKIREISVVEEQIKELQTEYISIKADLTEHSKEHLLDTLLRPRGIGVSILPPKVIALTKEEAAKIY
;
A
#
# COMPACT_ATOMS: atom_id res chain seq x y z
N MET A 1 1.98 -58.82 -34.94
CA MET A 1 3.14 -58.45 -34.11
C MET A 1 2.70 -57.31 -33.22
N ASN A 2 2.56 -57.60 -31.93
CA ASN A 2 2.19 -56.68 -30.86
C ASN A 2 3.11 -55.46 -30.76
N LYS A 3 2.54 -54.34 -30.33
CA LYS A 3 2.88 -53.78 -29.01
C LYS A 3 1.79 -52.81 -28.54
N GLU A 4 1.07 -53.24 -27.51
CA GLU A 4 0.62 -52.38 -26.42
C GLU A 4 1.83 -51.76 -25.73
N ASP A 5 1.67 -50.52 -25.25
CA ASP A 5 2.19 -49.96 -23.98
C ASP A 5 1.76 -48.47 -23.97
N ASN A 6 0.56 -48.17 -23.48
CA ASN A 6 0.22 -47.78 -22.09
C ASN A 6 0.38 -46.29 -21.77
N HIS A 7 -0.77 -45.70 -21.41
CA HIS A 7 -1.05 -44.60 -20.48
C HIS A 7 0.07 -43.65 -20.07
N THR A 8 -0.22 -42.33 -20.07
CA THR A 8 -0.30 -41.51 -18.85
C THR A 8 -0.74 -40.07 -19.18
N ASN A 9 -1.85 -39.66 -18.53
CA ASN A 9 -2.22 -38.31 -18.11
C ASN A 9 -2.63 -37.23 -19.14
N GLN A 10 -3.96 -37.09 -19.25
CA GLN A 10 -4.69 -35.87 -18.87
C GLN A 10 -3.88 -34.56 -18.83
N THR A 11 -4.16 -33.67 -19.77
CA THR A 11 -4.24 -32.23 -19.46
C THR A 11 -5.50 -31.70 -20.12
N SER A 12 -6.58 -31.77 -19.34
CA SER A 12 -7.81 -31.03 -19.57
C SER A 12 -7.57 -29.60 -19.09
N GLU A 13 -7.39 -28.65 -20.00
CA GLU A 13 -7.70 -27.24 -19.71
C GLU A 13 -8.90 -26.80 -20.54
N LYS A 14 -9.99 -26.64 -19.80
CA LYS A 14 -11.35 -26.36 -20.25
C LYS A 14 -11.43 -24.98 -20.92
N LYS A 15 -11.46 -24.95 -22.25
CA LYS A 15 -12.00 -23.83 -23.06
C LYS A 15 -13.54 -23.79 -23.01
N THR A 16 -14.18 -23.70 -21.85
CA THR A 16 -15.65 -23.68 -21.79
C THR A 16 -16.18 -23.01 -20.52
N SER A 17 -16.54 -21.72 -20.56
CA SER A 17 -17.70 -21.17 -19.81
C SER A 17 -17.92 -19.64 -20.01
N LYS A 18 -17.71 -19.08 -21.22
CA LYS A 18 -18.17 -17.70 -21.53
C LYS A 18 -19.55 -17.67 -22.22
N ARG A 19 -20.25 -18.81 -22.33
CA ARG A 19 -21.54 -18.92 -23.04
C ARG A 19 -22.77 -18.64 -22.16
N LYS A 20 -22.66 -18.70 -20.83
CA LYS A 20 -23.82 -18.52 -19.92
C LYS A 20 -24.21 -17.05 -19.68
N LEU A 21 -23.29 -16.09 -19.83
CA LEU A 21 -23.58 -14.65 -19.66
C LEU A 21 -24.17 -13.98 -20.92
N ARG A 22 -24.09 -14.61 -22.10
CA ARG A 22 -24.56 -13.99 -23.35
C ARG A 22 -26.08 -13.94 -23.46
N LEU A 23 -26.77 -14.94 -22.90
CA LEU A 23 -28.23 -15.02 -22.94
C LEU A 23 -28.92 -13.92 -22.13
N PRO A 24 -28.59 -13.69 -20.84
CA PRO A 24 -29.25 -12.63 -20.06
C PRO A 24 -28.91 -11.23 -20.59
N LEU A 25 -27.67 -11.00 -21.05
CA LEU A 25 -27.29 -9.71 -21.61
C LEU A 25 -28.00 -9.44 -22.94
N MET A 26 -28.10 -10.43 -23.84
CA MET A 26 -28.87 -10.27 -25.09
C MET A 26 -30.37 -10.09 -24.86
N GLN A 27 -30.96 -10.72 -23.84
CA GLN A 27 -32.37 -10.47 -23.47
C GLN A 27 -32.61 -9.04 -22.97
N ILE A 28 -31.64 -8.46 -22.26
CA ILE A 28 -31.67 -7.04 -21.86
C ILE A 28 -31.53 -6.14 -23.10
N LEU A 29 -30.56 -6.42 -23.99
CA LEU A 29 -30.33 -5.61 -25.21
C LEU A 29 -31.47 -5.70 -26.23
N ASN A 30 -32.14 -6.85 -26.33
CA ASN A 30 -33.28 -7.05 -27.23
C ASN A 30 -34.56 -6.36 -26.72
N GLY A 31 -34.53 -5.73 -25.54
CA GLY A 31 -35.64 -4.92 -25.03
C GLY A 31 -36.82 -5.71 -24.46
N GLU A 32 -36.73 -7.04 -24.38
CA GLU A 32 -37.79 -7.91 -23.84
C GLU A 32 -38.12 -7.57 -22.37
N ILE A 33 -37.14 -7.05 -21.63
CA ILE A 33 -37.28 -6.60 -20.23
C ILE A 33 -37.93 -5.21 -20.16
N LEU A 34 -37.76 -4.37 -21.19
CA LEU A 34 -38.38 -3.05 -21.29
C LEU A 34 -39.89 -3.16 -21.57
N GLN A 35 -40.32 -4.22 -22.24
CA GLN A 35 -41.73 -4.49 -22.55
C GLN A 35 -42.54 -4.97 -21.33
N LYS A 36 -41.89 -5.35 -20.22
CA LYS A 36 -42.62 -5.69 -19.00
C LYS A 36 -43.32 -4.45 -18.45
N GLU A 37 -44.62 -4.59 -18.18
CA GLU A 37 -45.46 -3.55 -17.55
C GLU A 37 -44.86 -3.03 -16.23
N PHE A 38 -44.14 -3.89 -15.50
CA PHE A 38 -43.42 -3.51 -14.28
C PHE A 38 -42.28 -2.52 -14.55
N PHE A 39 -41.57 -2.64 -15.67
CA PHE A 39 -40.45 -1.77 -16.02
C PHE A 39 -40.94 -0.39 -16.48
N LEU A 40 -42.00 -0.37 -17.31
CA LEU A 40 -42.68 0.86 -17.73
C LEU A 40 -43.24 1.64 -16.53
N ARG A 41 -43.83 0.95 -15.54
CA ARG A 41 -44.35 1.57 -14.31
C ARG A 41 -43.26 2.16 -13.42
N ASN A 42 -42.05 1.60 -13.45
CA ASN A 42 -40.91 2.01 -12.61
C ASN A 42 -39.81 2.75 -13.40
N LEU A 43 -40.13 3.28 -14.58
CA LEU A 43 -39.20 4.04 -15.41
C LEU A 43 -38.49 5.20 -14.68
N PRO A 44 -39.14 6.03 -13.83
CA PRO A 44 -38.42 7.06 -13.07
C PRO A 44 -37.37 6.47 -12.10
N PHE A 45 -37.60 5.28 -11.54
CA PHE A 45 -36.63 4.59 -10.70
C PHE A 45 -35.43 4.07 -11.49
N LEU A 46 -35.66 3.59 -12.72
CA LEU A 46 -34.56 3.20 -13.61
C LEU A 46 -33.67 4.41 -13.96
N PHE A 47 -34.30 5.55 -14.27
CA PHE A 47 -33.58 6.79 -14.53
C PHE A 47 -32.76 7.23 -13.31
N TYR A 48 -33.30 7.07 -12.11
CA TYR A 48 -32.58 7.33 -10.87
C TYR A 48 -31.30 6.47 -10.75
N ILE A 49 -31.39 5.17 -11.04
CA ILE A 49 -30.20 4.29 -11.04
C ILE A 49 -29.19 4.72 -12.11
N ALA A 50 -29.66 5.03 -13.32
CA ALA A 50 -28.78 5.50 -14.40
C ALA A 50 -28.04 6.80 -14.01
N CYS A 51 -28.73 7.73 -13.36
CA CYS A 51 -28.15 8.95 -12.83
C CYS A 51 -27.10 8.67 -11.75
N LEU A 52 -27.39 7.78 -10.79
CA LEU A 52 -26.42 7.33 -9.79
C LEU A 52 -25.18 6.71 -10.43
N LEU A 53 -25.35 5.93 -11.49
CA LEU A 53 -24.26 5.29 -12.21
C LEU A 53 -23.39 6.32 -12.92
N ALA A 54 -24.00 7.35 -13.52
CA ALA A 54 -23.28 8.48 -14.11
C ALA A 54 -22.48 9.27 -13.06
N ILE A 55 -23.08 9.56 -11.90
CA ILE A 55 -22.41 10.22 -10.77
C ILE A 55 -21.25 9.36 -10.27
N TYR A 56 -21.44 8.05 -10.16
CA TYR A 56 -20.39 7.11 -9.74
C TYR A 56 -19.20 7.14 -10.69
N ILE A 57 -19.43 7.04 -12.00
CA ILE A 57 -18.38 7.12 -13.01
C ILE A 57 -17.64 8.46 -12.90
N ALA A 58 -18.37 9.58 -12.77
CA ALA A 58 -17.78 10.89 -12.60
C ALA A 58 -16.90 10.98 -11.34
N ASN A 59 -17.33 10.38 -10.24
CA ASN A 59 -16.58 10.35 -8.98
C ASN A 59 -15.30 9.52 -9.09
N VAL A 60 -15.35 8.37 -9.78
CA VAL A 60 -14.17 7.55 -10.05
C VAL A 60 -13.11 8.34 -10.83
N TYR A 61 -13.50 9.02 -11.91
CA TYR A 61 -12.56 9.85 -12.68
C TYR A 61 -12.00 11.02 -11.85
N TYR A 62 -12.81 11.60 -10.96
CA TYR A 62 -12.33 12.65 -10.07
C TYR A 62 -11.31 12.14 -9.06
N ALA A 63 -11.55 10.95 -8.49
CA ALA A 63 -10.64 10.30 -7.55
C ALA A 63 -9.31 9.92 -8.23
N GLU A 64 -9.33 9.41 -9.46
CA GLU A 64 -8.11 9.10 -10.23
C GLU A 64 -7.20 10.32 -10.43
N ASN A 65 -7.79 11.48 -10.72
CA ASN A 65 -7.03 12.73 -10.86
C ASN A 65 -6.41 13.18 -9.53
N LYS A 66 -7.14 13.03 -8.41
CA LYS A 66 -6.66 13.38 -7.08
C LYS A 66 -5.54 12.46 -6.60
N ILE A 67 -5.59 11.17 -6.94
CA ILE A 67 -4.52 10.22 -6.64
C ILE A 67 -3.20 10.65 -7.28
N ARG A 68 -3.22 11.13 -8.53
CA ARG A 68 -2.01 11.61 -9.20
C ARG A 68 -1.41 12.86 -8.55
N GLU A 69 -2.26 13.78 -8.12
CA GLU A 69 -1.84 15.00 -7.41
C GLU A 69 -1.20 14.67 -6.06
N ILE A 70 -1.77 13.71 -5.31
CA ILE A 70 -1.22 13.22 -4.04
C ILE A 70 0.16 12.61 -4.24
N SER A 71 0.35 11.76 -5.26
CA SER A 71 1.65 11.11 -5.52
C SER A 71 2.77 12.11 -5.80
N VAL A 72 2.48 13.22 -6.49
CA VAL A 72 3.48 14.27 -6.76
C VAL A 72 3.85 15.02 -5.49
N VAL A 73 2.89 15.31 -4.63
CA VAL A 73 3.14 15.98 -3.34
C VAL A 73 3.92 15.08 -2.38
N GLU A 74 3.62 13.77 -2.36
CA GLU A 74 4.37 12.78 -1.57
C GLU A 74 5.83 12.66 -2.03
N GLU A 75 6.08 12.72 -3.34
CA GLU A 75 7.43 12.68 -3.89
C GLU A 75 8.28 13.88 -3.45
N GLN A 76 7.70 15.09 -3.46
CA GLN A 76 8.37 16.31 -2.98
C GLN A 76 8.72 16.22 -1.49
N ILE A 77 7.82 15.71 -0.66
CA ILE A 77 8.09 15.53 0.78
C ILE A 77 9.25 14.56 0.99
N LYS A 78 9.31 13.48 0.19
CA LYS A 78 10.37 12.48 0.27
C LYS A 78 11.72 13.03 -0.17
N GLU A 79 11.75 13.86 -1.20
CA GLU A 79 12.96 14.56 -1.66
C GLU A 79 13.51 15.48 -0.56
N LEU A 80 12.66 16.35 0.00
CA LEU A 80 13.04 17.24 1.11
C LEU A 80 13.52 16.48 2.35
N GLN A 81 12.89 15.36 2.68
CA GLN A 81 13.30 14.54 3.81
C GLN A 81 14.67 13.92 3.58
N THR A 82 14.95 13.48 2.36
CA THR A 82 16.24 12.90 1.98
C THR A 82 17.34 13.96 2.04
N GLU A 83 17.08 15.15 1.49
CA GLU A 83 18.00 16.29 1.58
C GLU A 83 18.29 16.68 3.03
N TYR A 84 17.26 16.78 3.88
CA TYR A 84 17.43 17.05 5.31
C TYR A 84 18.26 15.98 6.03
N ILE A 85 18.01 14.69 5.74
CA ILE A 85 18.78 13.58 6.33
C ILE A 85 20.24 13.67 5.90
N SER A 86 20.52 13.93 4.62
CA SER A 86 21.88 14.09 4.10
C SER A 86 22.62 15.26 4.74
N ILE A 87 22.02 16.46 4.76
CA ILE A 87 22.64 17.64 5.38
C ILE A 87 22.92 17.41 6.87
N LYS A 88 21.96 16.78 7.58
CA LYS A 88 22.15 16.43 8.99
C LYS A 88 23.23 15.37 9.19
N ALA A 89 23.34 14.40 8.28
CA ALA A 89 24.38 13.38 8.30
C ALA A 89 25.75 14.02 8.13
N ASP A 90 25.94 14.89 7.14
CA ASP A 90 27.18 15.64 6.91
C ASP A 90 27.55 16.48 8.14
N LEU A 91 26.59 17.20 8.72
CA LEU A 91 26.81 17.98 9.95
C LEU A 91 27.18 17.09 11.14
N THR A 92 26.61 15.88 11.22
CA THR A 92 26.86 14.92 12.29
C THR A 92 28.22 14.25 12.12
N GLU A 93 28.60 13.89 10.89
CA GLU A 93 29.90 13.33 10.53
C GLU A 93 31.02 14.31 10.89
N HIS A 94 30.84 15.58 10.52
CA HIS A 94 31.79 16.64 10.88
C HIS A 94 31.84 16.95 12.38
N SER A 95 30.76 16.72 13.14
CA SER A 95 30.68 17.11 14.56
C SER A 95 30.95 15.99 15.57
N LYS A 96 30.63 14.72 15.26
CA LYS A 96 30.64 13.64 16.27
C LYS A 96 31.88 12.77 16.26
N GLU A 97 32.44 12.43 15.11
CA GLU A 97 33.42 11.34 15.06
C GLU A 97 34.85 11.84 15.30
N HIS A 98 35.23 12.96 14.70
CA HIS A 98 36.56 13.53 14.89
C HIS A 98 36.78 14.07 16.32
N LEU A 99 35.83 14.84 16.83
CA LEU A 99 36.01 15.60 18.07
C LEU A 99 35.99 14.72 19.30
N LEU A 100 35.14 13.69 19.33
CA LEU A 100 35.02 12.81 20.48
C LEU A 100 36.31 12.01 20.71
N ASP A 101 36.89 11.45 19.66
CA ASP A 101 38.11 10.66 19.74
C ASP A 101 39.35 11.54 20.04
N THR A 102 39.45 12.71 19.40
CA THR A 102 40.61 13.61 19.59
C THR A 102 40.61 14.32 20.96
N LEU A 103 39.44 14.68 21.50
CA LEU A 103 39.31 15.36 22.79
C LEU A 103 39.48 14.40 23.99
N LEU A 104 39.19 13.10 23.78
CA LEU A 104 39.22 12.09 24.83
C LEU A 104 40.56 11.31 24.89
N ARG A 105 41.29 11.18 23.77
CA ARG A 105 42.65 10.58 23.70
C ARG A 105 43.65 11.15 24.72
N PRO A 106 43.82 12.49 24.87
CA PRO A 106 44.78 13.05 25.82
C PRO A 106 44.33 12.97 27.29
N ARG A 107 43.06 12.62 27.55
CA ARG A 107 42.52 12.42 28.92
C ARG A 107 42.48 10.96 29.37
N GLY A 108 42.87 10.01 28.51
CA GLY A 108 42.91 8.58 28.85
C GLY A 108 41.54 7.92 28.97
N ILE A 109 40.47 8.56 28.47
CA ILE A 109 39.10 8.07 28.56
C ILE A 109 38.71 7.51 27.20
N GLY A 110 38.68 6.19 27.04
CA GLY A 110 38.14 5.56 25.84
C GLY A 110 36.62 5.71 25.80
N VAL A 111 36.06 6.08 24.65
CA VAL A 111 34.60 6.04 24.45
C VAL A 111 34.10 4.60 24.66
N SER A 112 33.11 4.43 25.54
CA SER A 112 32.52 3.12 25.81
C SER A 112 31.73 2.63 24.60
N ILE A 113 32.27 1.62 23.93
CA ILE A 113 31.60 0.82 22.89
C ILE A 113 30.52 -0.12 23.46
N LEU A 114 30.35 -0.20 24.78
CA LEU A 114 29.26 -0.95 25.41
C LEU A 114 28.05 -0.04 25.68
N PRO A 115 26.82 -0.53 25.41
CA PRO A 115 25.59 0.22 25.69
C PRO A 115 25.48 0.55 27.19
N PRO A 116 24.92 1.73 27.55
CA PRO A 116 24.88 2.20 28.93
C PRO A 116 24.03 1.28 29.79
N LYS A 117 24.64 0.73 30.84
CA LYS A 117 23.95 -0.10 31.83
C LYS A 117 23.20 0.82 32.78
N VAL A 118 21.87 0.76 32.76
CA VAL A 118 21.02 1.42 33.75
C VAL A 118 21.31 0.82 35.13
N ILE A 119 21.76 1.65 36.07
CA ILE A 119 21.82 1.28 37.49
C ILE A 119 20.46 1.62 38.11
N ALA A 120 19.64 0.60 38.33
CA ALA A 120 18.46 0.75 39.19
C ALA A 120 18.96 0.87 40.62
N LEU A 121 19.01 2.08 41.17
CA LEU A 121 19.34 2.29 42.59
C LEU A 121 18.25 1.64 43.43
N THR A 122 18.62 0.58 44.15
CA THR A 122 17.81 0.10 45.27
C THR A 122 17.91 1.11 46.41
N LYS A 123 16.75 1.38 47.01
CA LYS A 123 16.45 2.48 47.96
C LYS A 123 17.42 2.62 49.15
N GLU A 124 18.22 1.60 49.44
CA GLU A 124 19.14 1.55 50.59
C GLU A 124 20.45 2.34 50.37
N GLU A 125 20.88 2.57 49.12
CA GLU A 125 22.13 3.31 48.86
C GLU A 125 21.92 4.83 48.82
N ALA A 126 20.68 5.29 48.63
CA ALA A 126 20.33 6.71 48.64
C ALA A 126 20.35 7.34 50.05
N ALA A 127 20.18 6.53 51.09
CA ALA A 127 20.13 6.99 52.48
C ALA A 127 21.51 7.23 53.12
N LYS A 128 22.60 6.87 52.41
CA LYS A 128 23.98 7.05 52.90
C LYS A 128 24.67 8.30 52.33
N ILE A 129 23.97 9.03 51.46
CA ILE A 129 24.48 10.22 50.76
C ILE A 129 23.87 11.51 51.35
N TYR A 130 22.87 11.41 52.23
CA TYR A 130 22.38 12.48 53.10
C TYR A 130 22.77 12.20 54.55
#